data_AF-A0A1R3VFD4-F1
#
_entry.id   AF-A0A1R3VFD4-F1
#
_cell.length_a   1.000
_cell.length_b   1.000
_cell.length_c   1.000
_cell.angle_alpha   90.00
_cell.angle_beta   90.00
_cell.angle_gamma   90.00
#
_symmetry.space_group_name_H-M   'P 1'
#
loop_
_entity.id
_entity.type
_entity.pdbx_description
1 polymer ?
#
loop_
_entity_poly.entity_id
_entity_poly.type
_entity_poly.pdbx_seq_one_letter_code
_entity_poly.pdbx_strand_id
1 'polypeptide(L)'
;MVGANWIKEARPPNLAEFEQIAIVLIALYATVLSWDGYLISISKKPLINRWRFAIDVALVFTYMFLLVASENKVFWLPTFNVIFLLYFCWDVLSVIEFPSAYATPQAHSSGIRFMLRVYARSFIDDPRFDRGPVSTLVWGVYFLSIYLLSLKFTEFEILALCTFVFLGLWQYRHDKRHHSSGVRGFSMARRLLTAGSLFTIAGLYGRYGPIVFDL
;
A
#
# COMPACT_ATOMS: atom_id res chain seq x y z
N MET A 1 14.62 -18.76 5.19
CA MET A 1 15.89 -18.00 5.30
C MET A 1 16.36 -17.63 3.90
N VAL A 2 16.69 -16.36 3.64
CA VAL A 2 17.21 -15.91 2.33
C VAL A 2 18.27 -16.90 1.85
N GLY A 3 18.14 -17.38 0.61
CA GLY A 3 19.06 -18.36 0.02
C GLY A 3 20.44 -17.74 -0.14
N ALA A 4 21.19 -17.67 0.95
CA ALA A 4 22.46 -16.95 1.04
C ALA A 4 23.64 -17.84 0.64
N ASN A 5 23.42 -18.74 -0.33
CA ASN A 5 24.47 -19.65 -0.82
C ASN A 5 25.64 -18.86 -1.39
N TRP A 6 25.36 -17.76 -2.09
CA TRP A 6 26.36 -16.80 -2.55
C TRP A 6 27.26 -16.22 -1.44
N ILE A 7 26.74 -16.03 -0.22
CA ILE A 7 27.54 -15.59 0.94
C ILE A 7 28.46 -16.72 1.40
N LYS A 8 27.92 -17.94 1.52
CA LYS A 8 28.70 -19.12 1.93
C LYS A 8 29.80 -19.48 0.93
N GLU A 9 29.53 -19.25 -0.35
CA GLU A 9 30.41 -19.56 -1.48
C GLU A 9 31.32 -18.37 -1.87
N ALA A 10 31.21 -17.22 -1.19
CA ALA A 10 31.97 -16.00 -1.48
C ALA A 10 31.92 -15.56 -2.96
N ARG A 11 30.75 -15.70 -3.59
CA ARG A 11 30.51 -15.30 -5.00
C ARG A 11 29.46 -14.18 -5.08
N PRO A 12 29.40 -13.42 -6.18
CA PRO A 12 28.28 -12.52 -6.41
C PRO A 12 26.94 -13.28 -6.50
N PRO A 13 25.82 -12.66 -6.09
CA PRO A 13 24.51 -13.26 -6.22
C PRO A 13 24.13 -13.42 -7.68
N ASN A 14 23.47 -14.53 -8.02
CA ASN A 14 22.88 -14.75 -9.32
C ASN A 14 21.52 -14.02 -9.44
N LEU A 15 20.89 -14.05 -10.61
CA LEU A 15 19.63 -13.33 -10.86
C LEU A 15 18.52 -13.73 -9.87
N ALA A 16 18.34 -15.02 -9.59
CA ALA A 16 17.30 -15.48 -8.66
C ALA A 16 17.55 -15.00 -7.21
N GLU A 17 18.82 -14.98 -6.79
CA GLU A 17 19.23 -14.43 -5.48
C GLU A 17 19.03 -12.91 -5.44
N PHE A 18 19.31 -12.19 -6.53
CA PHE A 18 19.02 -10.75 -6.65
C PHE A 18 17.53 -10.43 -6.57
N GLU A 19 16.68 -11.19 -7.26
CA GLU A 19 15.22 -11.06 -7.19
C GLU A 19 14.71 -11.26 -5.77
N GLN A 20 15.25 -12.26 -5.08
CA GLN A 20 14.91 -12.53 -3.68
C GLN A 20 15.35 -11.39 -2.76
N ILE A 21 16.57 -10.86 -2.94
CA ILE A 21 17.06 -9.69 -2.21
C ILE A 21 16.13 -8.50 -2.45
N ALA A 22 15.70 -8.26 -3.70
CA ALA A 22 14.77 -7.19 -4.03
C ALA A 22 13.42 -7.36 -3.29
N ILE A 23 12.81 -8.54 -3.31
CA ILE A 23 11.57 -8.80 -2.55
C ILE A 23 11.74 -8.52 -1.06
N VAL A 24 12.85 -8.98 -0.46
CA VAL A 24 13.16 -8.73 0.96
C VAL A 24 13.30 -7.24 1.24
N LEU A 25 14.02 -6.49 0.39
CA LEU A 25 14.16 -5.05 0.54
C LEU A 25 12.82 -4.33 0.46
N ILE A 26 11.93 -4.74 -0.45
CA ILE A 26 10.58 -4.19 -0.57
C ILE A 26 9.73 -4.54 0.67
N ALA A 27 9.82 -5.77 1.17
CA ALA A 27 9.13 -6.19 2.39
C ALA A 27 9.61 -5.40 3.62
N LEU A 28 10.93 -5.19 3.75
CA LEU A 28 11.52 -4.36 4.80
C LEU A 28 11.05 -2.91 4.66
N TYR A 29 11.10 -2.35 3.46
CA TYR A 29 10.64 -1.00 3.18
C TYR A 29 9.16 -0.82 3.56
N ALA A 30 8.30 -1.76 3.16
CA ALA A 30 6.88 -1.76 3.51
C ALA A 30 6.67 -1.82 5.03
N THR A 31 7.45 -2.65 5.72
CA THR A 31 7.39 -2.80 7.18
C THR A 31 7.80 -1.50 7.87
N VAL A 32 8.94 -0.91 7.51
CA VAL A 32 9.41 0.36 8.11
C VAL A 32 8.42 1.50 7.85
N LEU A 33 7.89 1.62 6.63
CA LEU A 33 6.88 2.62 6.31
C LEU A 33 5.58 2.44 7.09
N SER A 34 5.19 1.19 7.35
CA SER A 34 4.02 0.86 8.17
C SER A 34 4.19 1.39 9.59
N TRP A 35 5.34 1.10 10.22
CA TRP A 35 5.64 1.52 11.58
C TRP A 35 5.64 3.03 11.74
N ASP A 36 6.28 3.75 10.82
CA ASP A 36 6.24 5.21 10.80
C ASP A 36 4.81 5.74 10.62
N GLY A 37 3.98 5.07 9.82
CA GLY A 37 2.55 5.38 9.68
C GLY A 37 1.77 5.16 10.96
N TYR A 38 2.01 4.03 11.59
CA TYR A 38 1.38 3.61 12.82
C TYR A 38 1.65 4.60 13.94
N LEU A 39 2.92 4.95 14.20
CA LEU A 39 3.31 5.88 15.28
C LEU A 39 2.62 7.24 15.15
N ILE A 40 2.58 7.82 13.95
CA ILE A 40 1.85 9.07 13.69
C ILE A 40 0.35 8.88 13.93
N SER A 41 -0.22 7.76 13.49
CA SER A 41 -1.64 7.50 13.58
C SER A 41 -2.12 7.32 15.03
N ILE A 42 -1.39 6.56 15.85
CA ILE A 42 -1.75 6.33 17.26
C ILE A 42 -1.61 7.60 18.11
N SER A 43 -0.65 8.48 17.78
CA SER A 43 -0.49 9.76 18.49
C SER A 43 -1.72 10.67 18.36
N LYS A 44 -2.43 10.57 17.24
CA LYS A 44 -3.64 11.35 16.95
C LYS A 44 -4.92 10.61 17.31
N LYS A 45 -4.89 9.27 17.23
CA LYS A 45 -6.08 8.40 17.33
C LYS A 45 -5.72 7.20 18.20
N PRO A 46 -5.73 7.38 19.53
CA PRO A 46 -5.31 6.34 20.46
C PRO A 46 -6.14 5.06 20.31
N LEU A 47 -5.56 3.94 20.73
CA LEU A 47 -6.15 2.61 20.64
C LEU A 47 -7.11 2.39 21.82
N ILE A 48 -8.36 2.80 21.65
CA ILE A 48 -9.43 2.58 22.64
C ILE A 48 -10.22 1.32 22.27
N ASN A 49 -10.46 1.11 20.96
CA ASN A 49 -11.16 -0.06 20.45
C ASN A 49 -10.28 -1.32 20.30
N ARG A 50 -10.73 -2.43 20.92
CA ARG A 50 -10.09 -3.75 20.86
C ARG A 50 -9.92 -4.30 19.43
N TRP A 51 -10.84 -3.98 18.52
CA TRP A 51 -10.78 -4.44 17.14
C TRP A 51 -9.66 -3.76 16.34
N ARG A 52 -9.39 -2.46 16.58
CA ARG A 52 -8.23 -1.79 15.96
C ARG A 52 -6.92 -2.38 16.47
N PHE A 53 -6.85 -2.68 17.76
CA PHE A 53 -5.71 -3.39 18.33
C PHE A 53 -5.50 -4.77 17.68
N ALA A 54 -6.58 -5.56 17.51
CA ALA A 54 -6.50 -6.86 16.84
C ALA A 54 -6.00 -6.73 15.38
N ILE A 55 -6.41 -5.68 14.65
CA ILE A 55 -5.91 -5.40 13.30
C ILE A 55 -4.42 -5.04 13.33
N ASP A 56 -3.97 -4.23 14.28
CA ASP A 56 -2.55 -3.87 14.41
C ASP A 56 -1.68 -5.12 14.68
N VAL A 57 -2.15 -6.02 15.55
CA VAL A 57 -1.51 -7.31 15.79
C VAL A 57 -1.48 -8.16 14.52
N ALA A 58 -2.59 -8.25 13.80
CA ALA A 58 -2.67 -8.97 12.53
C ALA A 58 -1.71 -8.38 11.47
N LEU A 59 -1.58 -7.05 11.40
CA LEU A 59 -0.63 -6.38 10.51
C LEU A 59 0.81 -6.76 10.85
N VAL A 60 1.20 -6.78 12.12
CA VAL A 60 2.54 -7.21 12.54
C VAL A 60 2.85 -8.64 12.07
N PHE A 61 1.93 -9.58 12.31
CA PHE A 61 2.08 -10.95 11.81
C PHE A 61 2.11 -11.02 10.28
N THR A 62 1.32 -10.19 9.59
CA THR A 62 1.32 -10.14 8.12
C THR A 62 2.66 -9.61 7.58
N TYR A 63 3.28 -8.62 8.23
CA TYR A 63 4.61 -8.15 7.87
C TYR A 63 5.71 -9.17 8.16
N MET A 64 5.64 -9.87 9.29
CA MET A 64 6.53 -11.00 9.58
C MET A 64 6.39 -12.10 8.53
N PHE A 65 5.15 -12.44 8.16
CA PHE A 65 4.87 -13.39 7.09
C PHE A 65 5.45 -12.90 5.76
N LEU A 66 5.25 -11.63 5.39
CA LEU A 66 5.82 -11.05 4.16
C LEU A 66 7.35 -11.19 4.11
N LEU A 67 8.03 -10.96 5.24
CA LEU A 67 9.49 -11.07 5.35
C LEU A 67 9.98 -12.52 5.28
N VAL A 68 9.25 -13.46 5.90
CA VAL A 68 9.63 -14.88 5.90
C VAL A 68 9.27 -15.56 4.57
N ALA A 69 8.14 -15.20 3.99
CA ALA A 69 7.64 -15.75 2.74
C ALA A 69 8.30 -15.12 1.50
N SER A 70 9.29 -14.23 1.66
CA SER A 70 10.00 -13.59 0.55
C SER A 70 10.76 -14.58 -0.34
N GLU A 71 11.06 -15.79 0.16
CA GLU A 71 11.57 -16.92 -0.63
C GLU A 71 10.56 -17.43 -1.65
N ASN A 72 9.29 -17.33 -1.33
CA ASN A 72 8.22 -17.82 -2.16
C ASN A 72 7.62 -16.66 -2.97
N LYS A 73 8.07 -16.57 -4.23
CA LYS A 73 7.62 -15.59 -5.22
C LYS A 73 6.10 -15.57 -5.45
N VAL A 74 5.38 -16.62 -5.05
CA VAL A 74 3.92 -16.69 -5.18
C VAL A 74 3.22 -15.86 -4.09
N PHE A 75 3.76 -15.78 -2.87
CA PHE A 75 3.02 -15.23 -1.73
C PHE A 75 3.27 -13.74 -1.47
N TRP A 76 4.37 -13.17 -1.94
CA TRP A 76 4.73 -11.80 -1.57
C TRP A 76 3.71 -10.75 -2.08
N LEU A 77 3.30 -10.79 -3.35
CA LEU A 77 2.29 -9.86 -3.91
C LEU A 77 0.90 -10.01 -3.27
N PRO A 78 0.32 -11.23 -3.15
CA PRO A 78 -0.93 -11.42 -2.42
C PRO A 78 -0.91 -10.83 -1.00
N THR A 79 0.23 -10.92 -0.32
CA THR A 79 0.37 -10.42 1.05
C THR A 79 0.19 -8.90 1.13
N PHE A 80 0.60 -8.13 0.11
CA PHE A 80 0.29 -6.70 0.03
C PHE A 80 -1.21 -6.43 -0.04
N ASN A 81 -1.98 -7.27 -0.73
CA ASN A 81 -3.45 -7.13 -0.77
C ASN A 81 -4.07 -7.34 0.61
N VAL A 82 -3.57 -8.32 1.37
CA VAL A 82 -4.00 -8.56 2.76
C VAL A 82 -3.66 -7.36 3.64
N ILE A 83 -2.45 -6.80 3.52
CA ILE A 83 -2.03 -5.58 4.24
C ILE A 83 -3.00 -4.42 3.96
N PHE A 84 -3.31 -4.16 2.69
CA PHE A 84 -4.21 -3.06 2.33
C PHE A 84 -5.66 -3.30 2.73
N LEU A 85 -6.12 -4.55 2.74
CA LEU A 85 -7.42 -4.92 3.29
C LEU A 85 -7.48 -4.63 4.80
N LEU A 86 -6.44 -5.01 5.55
CA LEU A 86 -6.34 -4.71 6.98
C LEU A 86 -6.31 -3.20 7.23
N TYR A 87 -5.55 -2.43 6.44
CA TYR A 87 -5.57 -0.97 6.53
C TYR A 87 -6.94 -0.36 6.21
N PHE A 88 -7.66 -0.91 5.24
CA PHE A 88 -9.01 -0.48 4.94
C PHE A 88 -9.94 -0.72 6.13
N CYS A 89 -9.93 -1.93 6.70
CA CYS A 89 -10.70 -2.24 7.91
C CYS A 89 -10.33 -1.32 9.08
N TRP A 90 -9.04 -1.05 9.24
CA TRP A 90 -8.54 -0.13 10.25
C TRP A 90 -9.08 1.30 10.06
N ASP A 91 -9.07 1.81 8.82
CA ASP A 91 -9.60 3.13 8.48
C ASP A 91 -11.12 3.20 8.73
N VAL A 92 -11.89 2.16 8.37
CA VAL A 92 -13.33 2.08 8.65
C VAL A 92 -13.62 2.21 10.14
N LEU A 93 -12.94 1.42 10.98
CA LEU A 93 -13.10 1.49 12.44
C LEU A 93 -12.65 2.85 12.98
N SER A 94 -11.55 3.39 12.46
CA SER A 94 -11.02 4.67 12.88
C SER A 94 -11.96 5.84 12.55
N VAL A 95 -12.68 5.79 11.42
CA VAL A 95 -13.68 6.80 11.05
C VAL A 95 -14.90 6.76 11.98
N ILE A 96 -15.32 5.56 12.36
CA ILE A 96 -16.46 5.36 13.28
C ILE A 96 -16.10 5.85 14.70
N GLU A 97 -14.88 5.57 15.15
CA GLU A 97 -14.42 5.88 16.51
C GLU A 97 -13.97 7.35 16.67
N PHE A 98 -13.36 7.95 15.64
CA PHE A 98 -12.84 9.32 15.67
C PHE A 98 -13.44 10.21 14.58
N PRO A 99 -14.77 10.42 14.53
CA PRO A 99 -15.41 11.18 13.47
C PRO A 99 -14.87 12.62 13.32
N SER A 100 -14.41 13.24 14.41
CA SER A 100 -13.80 14.59 14.41
C SER A 100 -12.46 14.65 13.69
N ALA A 101 -11.75 13.53 13.57
CA ALA A 101 -10.49 13.46 12.84
C ALA A 101 -10.70 13.37 11.32
N TYR A 102 -11.93 13.13 10.87
CA TYR A 102 -12.25 12.87 9.46
C TYR A 102 -13.24 13.85 8.84
N ALA A 103 -13.86 14.73 9.63
CA ALA A 103 -14.72 15.78 9.13
C ALA A 103 -14.63 17.06 9.98
N THR A 104 -14.85 18.21 9.33
CA THR A 104 -15.01 19.50 10.02
C THR A 104 -16.16 19.45 11.03
N PRO A 105 -16.13 20.24 12.13
CA PRO A 105 -17.17 20.24 13.16
C PRO A 105 -18.60 20.38 12.63
N GLN A 106 -18.81 21.16 11.57
CA GLN A 106 -20.13 21.40 10.97
C GLN A 106 -20.69 20.19 10.20
N ALA A 107 -19.82 19.24 9.81
CA ALA A 107 -20.19 18.04 9.05
C ALA A 107 -20.22 16.77 9.92
N HIS A 108 -20.05 16.94 11.23
CA HIS A 108 -19.89 15.86 12.18
C HIS A 108 -21.20 15.08 12.39
N SER A 109 -21.12 13.77 12.29
CA SER A 109 -22.17 12.84 12.70
C SER A 109 -21.53 11.51 13.09
N SER A 110 -22.27 10.61 13.74
CA SER A 110 -21.74 9.31 14.17
C SER A 110 -22.32 8.15 13.36
N GLY A 111 -21.64 7.01 13.41
CA GLY A 111 -22.12 5.73 12.88
C GLY A 111 -21.85 5.49 11.39
N ILE A 112 -22.47 4.42 10.87
CA ILE A 112 -22.18 3.87 9.54
C ILE A 112 -22.50 4.87 8.41
N ARG A 113 -23.59 5.63 8.53
CA ARG A 113 -23.96 6.64 7.52
C ARG A 113 -22.91 7.75 7.41
N PHE A 114 -22.28 8.12 8.53
CA PHE A 114 -21.18 9.07 8.51
C PHE A 114 -19.96 8.47 7.81
N MET A 115 -19.60 7.23 8.13
CA MET A 115 -18.51 6.52 7.46
C MET A 115 -18.72 6.51 5.94
N LEU A 116 -19.89 6.09 5.45
CA LEU A 116 -20.21 6.11 4.01
C LEU A 116 -20.09 7.51 3.41
N ARG A 117 -20.52 8.54 4.16
CA ARG A 117 -20.39 9.94 3.73
C ARG A 117 -18.93 10.38 3.64
N VAL A 118 -18.08 10.00 4.60
CA VAL A 118 -16.63 10.31 4.56
C VAL A 118 -16.02 9.74 3.29
N TYR A 119 -16.29 8.47 2.96
CA TYR A 119 -15.81 7.88 1.71
C TYR A 119 -16.35 8.61 0.48
N ALA A 120 -17.66 8.74 0.35
CA ALA A 120 -18.29 9.36 -0.83
C ALA A 120 -17.85 10.82 -1.04
N ARG A 121 -17.75 11.62 0.03
CA ARG A 121 -17.36 13.03 -0.05
C ARG A 121 -15.86 13.21 -0.27
N SER A 122 -15.03 12.33 0.30
CA SER A 122 -13.59 12.33 0.04
C SER A 122 -13.26 11.93 -1.39
N PHE A 123 -14.09 11.11 -2.04
CA PHE A 123 -13.94 10.75 -3.46
C PHE A 123 -14.14 11.94 -4.40
N ILE A 124 -15.05 12.84 -4.06
CA ILE A 124 -15.28 14.10 -4.82
C ILE A 124 -14.42 15.26 -4.30
N ASP A 125 -13.38 14.96 -3.52
CA ASP A 125 -12.42 15.93 -2.99
C ASP A 125 -13.02 17.04 -2.11
N ASP A 126 -14.19 16.81 -1.48
CA ASP A 126 -14.83 17.77 -0.57
C ASP A 126 -13.85 18.17 0.57
N PRO A 127 -13.50 19.45 0.70
CA PRO A 127 -12.46 19.87 1.65
C PRO A 127 -12.87 19.72 3.12
N ARG A 128 -14.14 19.44 3.40
CA ARG A 128 -14.62 19.20 4.77
C ARG A 128 -14.28 17.82 5.28
N PHE A 129 -13.81 16.90 4.43
CA PHE A 129 -13.56 15.50 4.77
C PHE A 129 -12.11 15.11 4.50
N ASP A 130 -11.53 14.32 5.40
CA ASP A 130 -10.17 13.81 5.25
C ASP A 130 -10.09 12.70 4.19
N ARG A 131 -9.16 12.83 3.24
CA ARG A 131 -9.06 11.91 2.09
C ARG A 131 -8.24 10.65 2.38
N GLY A 132 -7.76 10.48 3.60
CA GLY A 132 -6.96 9.34 4.04
C GLY A 132 -7.64 7.99 3.77
N PRO A 133 -8.91 7.76 4.14
CA PRO A 133 -9.57 6.48 3.89
C PRO A 133 -9.67 6.13 2.39
N VAL A 134 -9.99 7.14 1.56
CA VAL A 134 -10.03 6.97 0.09
C VAL A 134 -8.64 6.70 -0.48
N SER A 135 -7.60 7.35 0.04
CA SER A 135 -6.21 7.04 -0.32
C SER A 135 -5.88 5.56 -0.10
N THR A 136 -6.18 4.99 1.07
CA THR A 136 -5.98 3.56 1.34
C THR A 136 -6.71 2.69 0.32
N LEU A 137 -7.96 3.01 0.01
CA LEU A 137 -8.76 2.24 -0.93
C LEU A 137 -8.17 2.25 -2.35
N VAL A 138 -7.81 3.43 -2.86
CA VAL A 138 -7.25 3.57 -4.22
C VAL A 138 -5.93 2.81 -4.36
N TRP A 139 -5.04 2.96 -3.38
CA TRP A 139 -3.76 2.24 -3.39
C TRP A 139 -3.95 0.73 -3.19
N GLY A 140 -4.94 0.30 -2.40
CA GLY A 140 -5.32 -1.11 -2.29
C GLY A 140 -5.79 -1.71 -3.62
N VAL A 141 -6.62 -0.97 -4.36
CA VAL A 141 -7.04 -1.36 -5.72
C VAL A 141 -5.86 -1.43 -6.68
N TYR A 142 -4.90 -0.50 -6.56
CA TYR A 142 -3.67 -0.52 -7.34
C TYR A 142 -2.85 -1.81 -7.09
N PHE A 143 -2.57 -2.16 -5.82
CA PHE A 143 -1.82 -3.40 -5.52
C PHE A 143 -2.56 -4.66 -5.96
N LEU A 144 -3.89 -4.68 -5.83
CA LEU A 144 -4.71 -5.78 -6.35
C LEU A 144 -4.55 -5.89 -7.87
N SER A 145 -4.55 -4.76 -8.56
CA SER A 145 -4.41 -4.69 -10.01
C SER A 145 -3.02 -5.13 -10.48
N ILE A 146 -1.95 -4.76 -9.76
CA ILE A 146 -0.59 -5.25 -10.03
C ILE A 146 -0.51 -6.77 -9.84
N TYR A 147 -1.11 -7.31 -8.78
CA TYR A 147 -1.18 -8.76 -8.57
C TYR A 147 -1.94 -9.48 -9.69
N LEU A 148 -3.09 -8.96 -10.12
CA LEU A 148 -3.85 -9.55 -11.23
C LEU A 148 -3.09 -9.47 -12.55
N LEU A 149 -2.32 -8.40 -12.80
CA LEU A 149 -1.43 -8.30 -13.95
C LEU A 149 -0.32 -9.36 -13.91
N SER A 150 0.29 -9.60 -12.74
CA SER A 150 1.36 -10.60 -12.62
C SER A 150 0.85 -12.03 -12.82
N LEU A 151 -0.44 -12.30 -12.55
CA LEU A 151 -1.05 -13.59 -12.89
C LEU A 151 -1.32 -13.74 -14.39
N LYS A 152 -1.58 -12.63 -15.08
CA LYS A 152 -1.95 -12.63 -16.50
C LYS A 152 -0.75 -12.77 -17.42
N PHE A 153 0.38 -12.15 -17.09
CA PHE A 153 1.57 -12.12 -17.92
C PHE A 153 2.66 -13.03 -17.33
N THR A 154 3.11 -14.01 -18.12
CA THR A 154 4.16 -14.96 -17.73
C THR A 154 5.55 -14.33 -17.74
N GLU A 155 5.76 -13.30 -18.56
CA GLU A 155 7.04 -12.60 -18.74
C GLU A 155 7.30 -11.49 -17.70
N PHE A 156 6.46 -11.38 -16.67
CA PHE A 156 6.62 -10.32 -15.70
C PHE A 156 7.82 -10.60 -14.79
N GLU A 157 8.95 -10.00 -15.11
CA GLU A 157 10.17 -10.10 -14.31
C GLU A 157 9.92 -9.60 -12.88
N ILE A 158 10.44 -10.34 -11.90
CA ILE A 158 10.23 -10.04 -10.48
C ILE A 158 10.81 -8.66 -10.12
N LEU A 159 11.94 -8.27 -10.74
CA LEU A 159 12.55 -6.97 -10.53
C LEU A 159 11.66 -5.81 -10.99
N ALA A 160 10.96 -5.98 -12.12
CA ALA A 160 9.99 -5.00 -12.59
C ALA A 160 8.80 -4.89 -11.63
N LEU A 161 8.27 -6.03 -11.15
CA LEU A 161 7.21 -6.04 -10.14
C LEU A 161 7.67 -5.36 -8.83
N CYS A 162 8.88 -5.63 -8.36
CA CYS A 162 9.45 -4.98 -7.20
C CYS A 162 9.52 -3.46 -7.38
N THR A 163 9.87 -3.00 -8.58
CA THR A 163 9.90 -1.57 -8.92
C THR A 163 8.51 -0.93 -8.86
N PHE A 164 7.49 -1.56 -9.45
CA PHE A 164 6.12 -1.04 -9.39
C PHE A 164 5.57 -1.05 -7.97
N VAL A 165 5.83 -2.11 -7.18
CA VAL A 165 5.44 -2.18 -5.78
C VAL A 165 6.14 -1.09 -4.96
N PHE A 166 7.44 -0.88 -5.16
CA PHE A 166 8.21 0.18 -4.52
C PHE A 166 7.59 1.57 -4.79
N LEU A 167 7.39 1.90 -6.07
CA LEU A 167 6.82 3.16 -6.50
C LEU A 167 5.40 3.36 -5.95
N GLY A 168 4.58 2.31 -5.95
CA GLY A 168 3.25 2.31 -5.35
C GLY A 168 3.29 2.59 -3.84
N LEU A 169 4.17 1.92 -3.09
CA LEU A 169 4.32 2.12 -1.65
C LEU A 169 4.82 3.53 -1.33
N TRP A 170 5.80 4.01 -2.08
CA TRP A 170 6.34 5.35 -1.96
C TRP A 170 5.27 6.41 -2.22
N GLN A 171 4.52 6.27 -3.31
CA GLN A 171 3.46 7.21 -3.68
C GLN A 171 2.28 7.16 -2.70
N TYR A 172 1.90 5.97 -2.21
CA TYR A 172 0.93 5.81 -1.13
C TYR A 172 1.35 6.58 0.12
N ARG A 173 2.62 6.45 0.52
CA ARG A 173 3.14 7.16 1.70
C ARG A 173 3.15 8.67 1.49
N HIS A 174 3.58 9.12 0.31
CA HIS A 174 3.58 10.53 -0.04
C HIS A 174 2.16 11.11 -0.04
N ASP A 175 1.17 10.38 -0.58
CA ASP A 175 -0.24 10.74 -0.53
C ASP A 175 -0.70 10.92 0.93
N LYS A 176 -0.43 9.93 1.80
CA LYS A 176 -0.83 9.99 3.22
C LYS A 176 -0.16 11.12 4.02
N ARG A 177 1.04 11.56 3.64
CA ARG A 177 1.76 12.66 4.29
C ARG A 177 1.39 14.04 3.73
N HIS A 178 0.97 14.11 2.47
CA HIS A 178 0.65 15.37 1.82
C HIS A 178 -0.54 16.06 2.50
N HIS A 179 -0.44 17.36 2.71
CA HIS A 179 -1.54 18.20 3.16
C HIS A 179 -1.64 19.39 2.20
N SER A 180 -2.82 19.62 1.65
CA SER A 180 -3.11 20.76 0.78
C SER A 180 -4.36 21.46 1.29
N SER A 181 -4.26 22.77 1.51
CA SER A 181 -5.35 23.61 2.03
C SER A 181 -5.98 23.06 3.32
N GLY A 182 -5.17 22.49 4.21
CA GLY A 182 -5.62 21.89 5.47
C GLY A 182 -6.23 20.48 5.35
N VAL A 183 -6.32 19.92 4.14
CA VAL A 183 -6.86 18.59 3.87
C VAL A 183 -5.72 17.62 3.57
N ARG A 184 -5.70 16.49 4.27
CA ARG A 184 -4.72 15.42 4.02
C ARG A 184 -5.02 14.70 2.71
N GLY A 185 -3.97 14.34 1.98
CA GLY A 185 -4.04 13.53 0.78
C GLY A 185 -4.05 14.34 -0.52
N PHE A 186 -3.59 13.69 -1.60
CA PHE A 186 -3.77 14.18 -2.96
C PHE A 186 -5.25 14.37 -3.33
N SER A 187 -5.50 15.11 -4.41
CA SER A 187 -6.81 15.07 -5.06
C SER A 187 -7.05 13.70 -5.72
N MET A 188 -8.30 13.33 -5.88
CA MET A 188 -8.70 12.09 -6.54
C MET A 188 -8.19 12.04 -7.99
N ALA A 189 -8.25 13.17 -8.71
CA ALA A 189 -7.69 13.27 -10.06
C ALA A 189 -6.19 12.93 -10.11
N ARG A 190 -5.40 13.47 -9.16
CA ARG A 190 -3.98 13.16 -9.07
C ARG A 190 -3.74 11.69 -8.73
N ARG A 191 -4.52 11.10 -7.82
CA ARG A 191 -4.41 9.66 -7.49
C ARG A 191 -4.65 8.80 -8.72
N LEU A 192 -5.76 9.03 -9.42
CA LEU A 192 -6.11 8.29 -10.63
C LEU A 192 -5.05 8.43 -11.72
N LEU A 193 -4.52 9.64 -11.91
CA LEU A 193 -3.45 9.87 -12.87
C LEU A 193 -2.19 9.10 -12.48
N THR A 194 -1.76 9.15 -11.22
CA THR A 194 -0.51 8.49 -10.79
C THR A 194 -0.63 6.97 -10.68
N ALA A 195 -1.70 6.45 -10.10
CA ALA A 195 -1.92 5.01 -9.99
C ALA A 195 -2.26 4.40 -11.36
N GLY A 196 -3.06 5.11 -12.16
CA GLY A 196 -3.42 4.71 -13.51
C GLY A 196 -2.22 4.73 -14.46
N SER A 197 -1.33 5.72 -14.37
CA SER A 197 -0.11 5.74 -15.19
C SER A 197 0.83 4.60 -14.81
N LEU A 198 1.09 4.38 -13.51
CA LEU A 198 1.90 3.25 -13.03
C LEU A 198 1.31 1.91 -13.48
N PHE A 199 0.00 1.72 -13.35
CA PHE A 199 -0.69 0.51 -13.81
C PHE A 199 -0.59 0.33 -15.33
N THR A 200 -0.76 1.41 -16.11
CA THR A 200 -0.67 1.36 -17.57
C THR A 200 0.74 0.99 -18.01
N ILE A 201 1.76 1.61 -17.42
CA ILE A 201 3.17 1.31 -17.71
C ILE A 201 3.49 -0.15 -17.33
N ALA A 202 3.02 -0.62 -16.17
CA ALA A 202 3.16 -2.03 -15.78
C ALA A 202 2.47 -2.98 -16.77
N GLY A 203 1.26 -2.65 -17.24
CA GLY A 203 0.55 -3.45 -18.23
C GLY A 203 1.23 -3.47 -19.59
N LEU A 204 1.81 -2.34 -20.04
CA LEU A 204 2.61 -2.28 -21.26
C LEU A 204 3.89 -3.11 -21.12
N TYR A 205 4.60 -2.98 -20.00
CA TYR A 205 5.78 -3.79 -19.71
C TYR A 205 5.46 -5.28 -19.72
N GLY A 206 4.41 -5.72 -19.01
CA GLY A 206 4.04 -7.13 -18.97
C GLY A 206 3.62 -7.69 -20.33
N ARG A 207 3.10 -6.85 -21.24
CA ARG A 207 2.68 -7.27 -22.58
C ARG A 207 3.83 -7.31 -23.58
N TYR A 208 4.74 -6.35 -23.53
CA TYR A 208 5.77 -6.15 -24.55
C TYR A 208 7.19 -6.48 -24.07
N GLY A 209 7.35 -6.82 -22.79
CA GLY A 209 8.66 -6.96 -22.15
C GLY A 209 9.31 -5.59 -21.88
N PRO A 210 10.62 -5.55 -21.59
CA PRO A 210 11.37 -4.30 -21.61
C PRO A 210 11.16 -3.63 -22.97
N ILE A 211 10.70 -2.39 -22.97
CA ILE A 211 10.61 -1.58 -24.19
C ILE A 211 12.06 -1.31 -24.61
N VAL A 212 12.61 -2.23 -25.41
CA VAL A 212 13.84 -1.99 -26.15
C VAL A 212 13.45 -0.92 -27.16
N PHE A 213 13.81 0.33 -26.87
CA PHE A 213 13.96 1.29 -27.95
C PHE A 213 15.14 0.77 -28.75
N ASP A 214 14.85 0.13 -29.89
CA ASP A 214 15.83 -0.10 -30.94
C ASP A 214 16.28 1.30 -31.40
N LEU A 215 17.33 1.82 -30.75
CA LEU A 215 18.04 3.06 -31.07
C LEU A 215 19.39 2.70 -31.69
#